data_AF-A0A174SCN4-F1
#
_entry.id   AF-A0A174SCN4-F1
#
_cell.length_a   1.000
_cell.length_b   1.000
_cell.length_c   1.000
_cell.angle_alpha   90.00
_cell.angle_beta   90.00
_cell.angle_gamma   90.00
#
_symmetry.space_group_name_H-M   'P 1'
#
loop_
_entity.id
_entity.type
_entity.pdbx_description
1 polymer ?
#
loop_
_entity_poly.entity_id
_entity_poly.type
_entity_poly.pdbx_seq_one_letter_code
_entity_poly.pdbx_strand_id
1 'polypeptide(L)' 'MDQEDHICKNCAYFRQHYVKLGWSYREIKFGHCVYPRLKIREAGAKACTHYKQREHTTSATT' A
#
# COMPACT_ATOMS: atom_id res chain seq x y z
N MET A 1 14.50 13.01 10.36
CA MET A 1 14.10 13.30 8.96
C MET A 1 13.28 12.09 8.52
N ASP A 2 12.03 12.05 8.97
CA ASP A 2 11.21 10.85 9.04
C ASP A 2 10.18 10.92 7.91
N GLN A 3 10.64 10.58 6.70
CA GLN A 3 9.84 10.68 5.48
C GLN A 3 9.47 9.30 4.92
N GLU A 4 9.30 8.31 5.79
CA GLU A 4 8.86 6.94 5.44
C GLU A 4 7.35 6.72 5.64
N ASP A 5 6.65 7.62 6.33
CA ASP A 5 5.24 7.39 6.68
C ASP A 5 4.25 7.60 5.52
N HIS A 6 4.66 8.32 4.46
CA HIS A 6 3.80 8.66 3.32
C HIS A 6 4.17 7.89 2.06
N ILE A 7 4.27 6.56 2.14
CA ILE A 7 4.43 5.68 0.98
C ILE A 7 3.08 5.11 0.51
N CYS A 8 3.02 4.68 -0.76
CA CYS A 8 1.81 4.10 -1.33
C CYS A 8 1.29 2.90 -0.51
N LYS A 9 2.18 2.04 0.00
CA LYS A 9 1.83 0.87 0.83
C LYS A 9 0.94 1.22 2.04
N ASN A 10 1.16 2.39 2.64
CA ASN A 10 0.43 2.87 3.82
C ASN A 10 -0.86 3.63 3.47
N CYS A 11 -1.15 3.82 2.18
CA CYS A 11 -2.34 4.52 1.73
C CYS A 11 -3.58 3.60 1.79
N ALA A 12 -4.71 4.13 2.26
CA ALA A 12 -6.01 3.49 2.25
C ALA A 12 -6.49 3.14 0.83
N TYR A 13 -6.09 3.94 -0.18
CA TYR A 13 -6.48 3.74 -1.58
C TYR A 13 -5.56 2.81 -2.37
N PHE A 14 -4.38 2.45 -1.83
CA PHE A 14 -3.43 1.60 -2.53
C PHE A 14 -3.78 0.12 -2.37
N ARG A 15 -3.79 -0.60 -3.50
CA ARG A 15 -4.01 -2.04 -3.58
C ARG A 15 -2.72 -2.70 -4.05
N GLN A 16 -2.12 -3.43 -3.11
CA GLN A 16 -0.94 -4.25 -3.33
C GLN A 16 -1.28 -5.40 -4.29
N HIS A 17 -0.48 -5.59 -5.34
CA HIS A 17 -0.60 -6.78 -6.17
C HIS A 17 0.14 -7.96 -5.53
N TYR A 18 -0.38 -9.14 -5.79
CA TYR A 18 0.18 -10.40 -5.34
C TYR A 18 0.27 -11.34 -6.53
N VAL A 19 1.32 -12.17 -6.54
CA VAL A 19 1.48 -13.25 -7.51
C VAL A 19 1.37 -14.58 -6.80
N LYS A 20 0.76 -15.56 -7.47
CA LYS A 20 0.67 -16.93 -6.96
C LYS A 20 2.01 -17.62 -7.20
N LEU A 21 2.67 -18.04 -6.11
CA LEU A 21 3.91 -18.81 -6.14
C LEU A 21 3.68 -20.13 -5.41
N GLY A 22 3.47 -21.18 -6.22
CA GLY A 22 3.06 -22.50 -5.74
C GLY A 22 1.74 -22.45 -4.97
N TRP A 23 1.84 -22.69 -3.65
CA TRP A 23 0.71 -22.78 -2.73
C TRP A 23 0.44 -21.48 -1.96
N SER A 24 1.20 -20.42 -2.23
CA SER A 24 1.11 -19.14 -1.52
C SER A 24 0.97 -17.96 -2.47
N TYR A 25 0.46 -16.85 -1.96
CA TYR A 25 0.50 -15.56 -2.63
C TYR A 25 1.62 -14.71 -2.02
N ARG A 26 2.46 -14.12 -2.88
CA ARG A 26 3.56 -13.24 -2.46
C ARG A 26 3.29 -11.83 -2.94
N GLU A 27 3.50 -10.84 -2.07
CA GLU A 27 3.43 -9.44 -2.48
C GLU A 27 4.53 -9.14 -3.50
N ILE A 28 4.19 -8.41 -4.55
CA ILE A 28 5.18 -7.88 -5.50
C ILE A 28 5.45 -6.41 -5.22
N LYS A 29 6.50 -5.83 -5.81
CA LYS A 29 6.79 -4.40 -5.59
C LYS A 29 5.71 -3.47 -6.16
N PHE A 30 4.85 -3.97 -7.05
CA PHE A 30 3.85 -3.18 -7.76
C PHE A 30 2.44 -3.32 -7.16
N GLY A 31 1.64 -2.31 -7.40
CA GLY A 31 0.22 -2.26 -7.11
C GLY A 31 -0.41 -1.11 -7.89
N HIS A 32 -1.59 -0.68 -7.43
CA HIS A 32 -2.29 0.44 -8.03
C HIS A 32 -3.06 1.25 -6.99
N CYS A 33 -3.23 2.54 -7.23
CA CYS A 33 -4.11 3.38 -6.41
C CYS A 33 -5.51 3.36 -7.04
N VAL A 34 -6.51 2.93 -6.26
CA VAL A 34 -7.92 2.91 -6.69
C VAL A 34 -8.41 4.35 -6.96
N TYR A 35 -7.93 5.30 -6.17
CA TYR A 35 -8.16 6.73 -6.36
C TYR A 35 -6.80 7.43 -6.45
N PRO A 36 -6.48 8.20 -7.51
CA PRO A 36 -7.31 8.61 -8.65
C PRO A 36 -7.30 7.62 -9.86
N ARG A 37 -7.16 6.31 -9.64
CA ARG A 37 -6.99 5.26 -10.68
C ARG A 37 -5.61 5.23 -11.35
N LEU A 38 -4.55 5.33 -10.54
CA LEU A 38 -3.17 5.16 -11.01
C LEU A 38 -2.85 3.67 -11.12
N LYS A 39 -2.74 3.16 -12.35
CA LYS A 39 -2.66 1.72 -12.65
C LYS A 39 -1.33 1.05 -12.26
N ILE A 40 -0.22 1.78 -12.29
CA ILE A 40 1.11 1.23 -12.01
C ILE A 40 1.77 2.12 -10.96
N ARG A 41 1.94 1.57 -9.75
CA ARG A 41 2.63 2.22 -8.64
C ARG A 41 3.49 1.22 -7.91
N GLU A 42 4.66 1.64 -7.47
CA GLU A 42 5.46 0.84 -6.55
C GLU A 42 4.98 1.06 -5.12
N ALA A 43 4.93 -0.02 -4.33
CA ALA A 43 4.45 0.01 -2.95
C ALA A 43 5.30 0.95 -2.07
N GLY A 44 6.62 0.96 -2.29
CA GLY A 44 7.57 1.84 -1.59
C GLY A 44 7.67 3.25 -2.17
N ALA A 45 6.98 3.56 -3.29
CA ALA A 45 7.03 4.91 -3.84
C ALA A 45 6.29 5.90 -2.95
N LYS A 46 6.80 7.14 -2.89
CA LYS A 46 6.13 8.27 -2.23
C LYS A 46 4.68 8.36 -2.68
N ALA A 47 3.76 8.47 -1.72
CA ALA A 47 2.33 8.51 -1.97
C ALA A 47 1.93 9.68 -2.88
N CYS A 48 0.82 9.51 -3.58
CA CYS A 48 0.22 10.57 -4.40
C CYS A 48 -0.39 11.68 -3.53
N THR A 49 -0.75 12.79 -4.14
CA THR A 49 -1.43 13.94 -3.50
C THR A 49 -2.73 13.56 -2.77
N HIS A 50 -3.39 12.48 -3.17
CA HIS A 50 -4.60 11.96 -2.51
C HIS A 50 -4.31 10.91 -1.42
N TYR A 51 -3.12 10.94 -0.82
CA TYR A 51 -2.77 10.04 0.27
C TYR A 51 -3.79 10.14 1.41
N LYS A 52 -4.30 9.00 1.84
CA LYS A 52 -5.07 8.86 3.06
C LYS A 52 -4.43 7.74 3.86
N GLN A 53 -4.02 8.03 5.10
CA GLN A 53 -3.42 7.03 5.96
C GLN A 53 -4.40 5.88 6.18
N ARG A 54 -3.92 4.65 6.04
CA ARG A 54 -4.69 3.45 6.39
C ARG A 54 -4.85 3.39 7.91
N GLU A 55 -6.08 3.24 8.37
CA GLU A 55 -6.35 3.02 9.78
C GLU A 55 -5.80 1.65 10.17
N HIS A 56 -4.73 1.64 10.96
CA HIS A 56 -4.29 0.44 11.65
C HIS A 56 -5.18 0.30 12.88
N THR A 57 -6.15 -0.60 12.83
CA THR A 57 -6.89 -1.03 14.01
C THR A 57 -5.91 -1.78 14.90
N THR A 58 -5.21 -1.05 15.77
CA THR A 58 -4.50 -1.66 16.88
C THR A 58 -5.56 -2.16 17.85
N SER A 59 -5.99 -3.41 17.67
CA SER A 59 -6.73 -4.13 18.70
C SER A 59 -5.81 -4.20 19.92
N ALA A 60 -6.03 -3.32 20.89
CA ALA A 60 -5.33 -3.34 22.17
C ALA A 60 -5.73 -4.62 22.92
N THR A 61 -4.84 -5.60 22.92
CA THR A 61 -4.97 -6.78 23.77
C THR A 61 -4.70 -6.34 25.21
N THR A 62 -5.75 -6.32 26.03
CA THR A 62 -5.68 -6.24 27.51
C THR A 62 -5.33 -7.61 28.07
#